data_AF-A0A954W6I8-F1
#
_entry.id   AF-A0A954W6I8-F1
#
_cell.length_a   1.000
_cell.length_b   1.000
_cell.length_c   1.000
_cell.angle_alpha   90.00
_cell.angle_beta   90.00
_cell.angle_gamma   90.00
#
_symmetry.space_group_name_H-M   'P 1'
#
loop_
_entity.id
_entity.type
_entity.pdbx_description
1 polymer ?
#
loop_
_entity_poly.entity_id
_entity_poly.type
_entity_poly.pdbx_seq_one_letter_code
_entity_poly.pdbx_strand_id
1 'polypeptide(L)'
;MAGDCSNFAKTWQSKSEIEATFANRNRDTIVYHHFPHRVLLNPKLWPIMAAMSSVADKSDAAVRVRPLWIGSVCVDPPVLQAPMAGFTNYAFRQIVREFGGAGLQATEMVSARGFAWLDEHEAEHPDRLWGVADEPRPLAVQMWDNDPATLAKVGARLANDLKVSVVDINFGCP
;
A
#
# COMPACT_ATOMS: atom_id res chain seq x y z
N MET A 1 -9.61 8.00 17.47
CA MET A 1 -10.86 7.20 17.48
C MET A 1 -10.82 6.30 16.27
N ALA A 2 -10.58 4.99 16.47
CA ALA A 2 -10.70 4.01 15.40
C ALA A 2 -12.20 3.85 15.10
N GLY A 3 -12.61 4.19 13.87
CA GLY A 3 -13.98 3.97 13.42
C GLY A 3 -14.28 2.47 13.37
N ASP A 4 -15.49 2.10 13.74
CA ASP A 4 -16.00 0.73 13.73
C ASP A 4 -15.95 0.14 12.30
N CYS A 5 -15.05 -0.83 12.09
CA CYS A 5 -14.79 -1.48 10.81
C CYS A 5 -15.65 -2.76 10.61
N SER A 6 -16.51 -3.12 11.58
CA SER A 6 -17.22 -4.41 11.63
C SER A 6 -18.26 -4.64 10.51
N ASN A 7 -18.59 -3.62 9.72
CA ASN A 7 -19.54 -3.71 8.60
C ASN A 7 -18.89 -3.80 7.21
N PHE A 8 -17.56 -3.72 7.12
CA PHE A 8 -16.84 -3.59 5.86
C PHE A 8 -16.95 -4.83 4.92
N ALA A 9 -16.97 -6.05 5.47
CA ALA A 9 -17.10 -7.29 4.69
C ALA A 9 -18.50 -7.56 4.12
N LYS A 10 -19.53 -6.80 4.53
CA LYS A 10 -20.93 -7.03 4.09
C LYS A 10 -21.32 -6.23 2.86
N THR A 11 -20.59 -5.15 2.53
CA THR A 11 -20.99 -4.21 1.46
C THR A 11 -20.53 -4.61 0.07
N TRP A 12 -19.48 -5.43 -0.05
CA TRP A 12 -18.85 -5.77 -1.34
C TRP A 12 -18.98 -7.26 -1.63
N GLN A 13 -19.82 -7.62 -2.61
CA GLN A 13 -20.16 -9.02 -2.86
C GLN A 13 -19.25 -9.68 -3.90
N SER A 14 -18.50 -8.92 -4.71
CA SER A 14 -17.63 -9.49 -5.74
C SER A 14 -16.49 -8.57 -6.23
N LYS A 15 -15.40 -9.18 -6.72
CA LYS A 15 -14.27 -8.50 -7.40
C LYS A 15 -14.73 -7.65 -8.59
N SER A 16 -15.75 -8.11 -9.32
CA SER A 16 -16.33 -7.40 -10.47
C SER A 16 -17.02 -6.09 -10.09
N GLU A 17 -17.58 -5.99 -8.88
CA GLU A 17 -18.24 -4.78 -8.38
C GLU A 17 -17.20 -3.68 -8.08
N ILE A 18 -16.04 -4.09 -7.57
CA ILE A 18 -14.90 -3.22 -7.36
C ILE A 18 -14.34 -2.78 -8.72
N GLU A 19 -14.03 -3.72 -9.62
CA GLU A 19 -13.51 -3.39 -10.95
C GLU A 19 -14.45 -2.47 -11.74
N ALA A 20 -15.78 -2.67 -11.70
CA ALA A 20 -16.77 -1.78 -12.33
C ALA A 20 -16.73 -0.36 -11.75
N THR A 21 -16.52 -0.24 -10.44
CA THR A 21 -16.39 1.04 -9.73
C THR A 21 -15.13 1.81 -10.17
N PHE A 22 -14.08 1.09 -10.60
CA PHE A 22 -12.79 1.65 -11.01
C PHE A 22 -12.56 1.64 -12.54
N ALA A 23 -13.51 1.14 -13.34
CA ALA A 23 -13.36 0.85 -14.77
C ALA A 23 -13.10 2.07 -15.69
N ASN A 24 -13.28 3.30 -15.22
CA ASN A 24 -13.26 4.50 -16.06
C ASN A 24 -12.06 5.44 -15.80
N ARG A 25 -10.86 4.89 -15.52
CA ARG A 25 -9.70 5.66 -15.02
C ARG A 25 -8.43 5.49 -15.85
N ASN A 26 -7.49 6.40 -15.63
CA ASN A 26 -6.18 6.44 -16.27
C ASN A 26 -5.51 5.05 -16.24
N ARG A 27 -5.12 4.53 -17.41
CA ARG A 27 -4.63 3.15 -17.57
C ARG A 27 -3.27 2.90 -16.90
N ASP A 28 -2.62 3.95 -16.43
CA ASP A 28 -1.30 3.90 -15.81
C ASP A 28 -1.33 3.67 -14.29
N THR A 29 -2.51 3.78 -13.65
CA THR A 29 -2.69 3.53 -12.21
C THR A 29 -3.40 2.20 -11.98
N ILE A 30 -2.85 1.36 -11.10
CA ILE A 30 -3.42 0.03 -10.82
C ILE A 30 -4.13 0.01 -9.48
N VAL A 31 -5.32 -0.57 -9.46
CA VAL A 31 -6.04 -0.88 -8.22
C VAL A 31 -5.62 -2.28 -7.76
N TYR A 32 -4.99 -2.37 -6.60
CA TYR A 32 -4.57 -3.63 -5.98
C TYR A 32 -5.42 -3.94 -4.76
N HIS A 33 -5.64 -5.22 -4.48
CA HIS A 33 -6.45 -5.69 -3.37
C HIS A 33 -5.63 -6.63 -2.49
N HIS A 34 -5.38 -6.24 -1.25
CA HIS A 34 -4.75 -7.11 -0.26
C HIS A 34 -5.82 -7.85 0.56
N PHE A 35 -6.00 -9.14 0.30
CA PHE A 35 -6.73 -10.04 1.20
C PHE A 35 -5.75 -10.61 2.25
N PRO A 36 -6.11 -10.66 3.54
CA PRO A 36 -5.22 -11.23 4.54
C PRO A 36 -5.02 -12.72 4.28
N HIS A 37 -3.81 -13.12 3.89
CA HIS A 37 -3.38 -14.51 4.00
C HIS A 37 -3.09 -14.83 5.46
N ARG A 38 -3.81 -15.81 6.00
CA ARG A 38 -3.57 -16.38 7.33
C ARG A 38 -2.24 -17.13 7.31
N VAL A 39 -1.16 -16.50 7.76
CA VAL A 39 0.11 -17.18 8.03
C VAL A 39 -0.10 -18.02 9.30
N LEU A 40 -0.34 -19.33 9.13
CA LEU A 40 -0.27 -20.28 10.24
C LEU A 40 1.21 -20.54 10.55
N LEU A 41 1.75 -19.82 11.52
CA LEU A 41 3.03 -20.16 12.13
C LEU A 41 2.87 -21.50 12.86
N ASN A 42 3.59 -22.52 12.41
CA ASN A 42 3.68 -23.81 13.08
C ASN A 42 4.72 -23.70 14.22
N PRO A 43 4.33 -23.78 15.50
CA PRO A 43 5.22 -23.54 16.64
C PRO A 43 6.22 -24.68 16.93
N LYS A 44 6.40 -25.67 16.04
CA LYS A 44 7.29 -26.83 16.26
C LYS A 44 8.67 -26.77 15.59
N LEU A 45 9.10 -25.63 15.04
CA LEU A 45 10.40 -25.52 14.34
C LEU A 45 11.48 -24.72 15.10
N TRP A 46 11.32 -24.50 16.41
CA TRP A 46 12.31 -23.80 17.25
C TRP A 46 13.27 -24.77 17.96
N PRO A 47 14.11 -25.55 17.26
CA PRO A 47 15.51 -25.54 17.72
C PRO A 47 16.53 -25.89 16.62
N ILE A 48 16.96 -24.91 15.81
CA ILE A 48 18.31 -24.91 15.21
C ILE A 48 18.81 -23.45 15.12
N MET A 49 18.95 -22.76 16.26
CA MET A 49 19.74 -21.52 16.36
C MET A 49 20.77 -21.62 17.48
N ALA A 50 21.48 -22.74 17.53
CA ALA A 50 22.62 -22.96 18.42
C ALA A 50 23.75 -23.69 17.70
N ALA A 51 24.23 -23.12 16.58
CA ALA A 51 25.53 -23.44 15.99
C ALA A 51 25.88 -22.39 14.92
N MET A 52 26.26 -21.17 15.33
CA MET A 52 26.97 -20.24 14.45
C MET A 52 28.20 -19.72 15.19
N SER A 53 29.22 -20.57 15.22
CA SER A 53 30.61 -20.12 15.17
C SER A 53 31.25 -20.89 14.02
N SER A 54 31.88 -20.16 13.10
CA SER A 54 32.60 -20.65 11.91
C SER A 54 31.76 -21.17 10.73
N VAL A 55 31.25 -20.25 9.90
CA VAL A 55 31.39 -20.34 8.43
C VAL A 55 31.60 -18.92 7.90
N ALA A 56 32.87 -18.50 7.88
CA ALA A 56 33.31 -17.51 6.92
C ALA A 56 33.63 -18.25 5.61
N ASP A 57 33.29 -17.60 4.50
CA ASP A 57 33.59 -17.96 3.10
C ASP A 57 32.72 -19.05 2.45
N LYS A 58 31.77 -18.60 1.61
CA LYS A 58 31.54 -19.12 0.24
C LYS A 58 30.47 -18.31 -0.51
N SER A 59 30.93 -17.64 -1.57
CA SER A 59 30.21 -17.11 -2.75
C SER A 59 29.11 -16.05 -2.54
N ASP A 60 29.51 -14.78 -2.64
CA ASP A 60 28.64 -13.60 -2.72
C ASP A 60 28.12 -13.34 -4.16
N ALA A 61 27.56 -14.37 -4.78
CA ALA A 61 26.71 -14.16 -5.95
C ALA A 61 25.36 -13.69 -5.41
N ALA A 62 25.22 -12.38 -5.22
CA ALA A 62 23.98 -11.76 -4.73
C ALA A 62 22.78 -12.39 -5.43
N VAL A 63 21.90 -13.03 -4.64
CA VAL A 63 20.68 -13.67 -5.15
C VAL A 63 19.85 -12.57 -5.82
N ARG A 64 19.91 -12.48 -7.15
CA ARG A 64 19.09 -11.54 -7.91
C ARG A 64 17.67 -12.08 -7.98
N VAL A 65 16.84 -11.61 -7.07
CA VAL A 65 15.39 -11.83 -7.13
C VAL A 65 14.85 -11.09 -8.35
N ARG A 66 13.97 -11.75 -9.11
CA ARG A 66 13.35 -11.13 -10.28
C ARG A 66 12.44 -9.97 -9.85
N PRO A 67 12.33 -8.89 -10.64
CA PRO A 67 11.37 -7.82 -10.38
C PRO A 67 9.94 -8.34 -10.25
N LEU A 68 9.14 -7.69 -9.40
CA LEU A 68 7.71 -7.94 -9.28
C LEU A 68 6.97 -6.97 -10.22
N TRP A 69 5.94 -7.46 -10.90
CA TRP A 69 5.05 -6.63 -11.70
C TRP A 69 3.68 -6.57 -11.06
N ILE A 70 3.20 -5.36 -10.81
CA ILE A 70 1.81 -5.08 -10.47
C ILE A 70 1.28 -4.36 -11.70
N GLY A 71 0.33 -4.94 -12.45
CA GLY A 71 -0.10 -4.40 -13.75
C GLY A 71 1.08 -3.99 -14.65
N SER A 72 1.13 -2.72 -15.05
CA SER A 72 2.23 -2.09 -15.81
C SER A 72 3.39 -1.56 -14.96
N VAL A 73 3.27 -1.57 -13.63
CA VAL A 73 4.27 -1.04 -12.69
C VAL A 73 5.32 -2.11 -12.38
N CYS A 74 6.57 -1.81 -12.72
CA CYS A 74 7.74 -2.60 -12.34
C CYS A 74 8.19 -2.23 -10.92
N VAL A 75 8.32 -3.22 -10.04
CA VAL A 75 8.78 -3.09 -8.66
C VAL A 75 10.15 -3.79 -8.55
N ASP A 76 11.22 -2.99 -8.54
CA ASP A 76 12.61 -3.44 -8.44
C ASP A 76 13.39 -2.51 -7.48
N PRO A 77 13.95 -3.01 -6.36
CA PRO A 77 13.90 -4.41 -5.88
C PRO A 77 12.46 -4.84 -5.56
N PRO A 78 12.13 -6.15 -5.59
CA PRO A 78 10.77 -6.66 -5.31
C PRO A 78 10.42 -6.60 -3.82
N VAL A 79 10.55 -5.41 -3.23
CA VAL A 79 10.34 -5.06 -1.83
C VAL A 79 9.29 -3.97 -1.78
N LEU A 80 8.19 -4.26 -1.09
CA LEU A 80 7.07 -3.35 -0.92
C LEU A 80 7.12 -2.85 0.53
N GLN A 81 7.25 -1.54 0.72
CA GLN A 81 7.15 -0.96 2.06
C GLN A 81 5.68 -0.91 2.47
N ALA A 82 5.35 -1.58 3.58
CA ALA A 82 3.99 -1.68 4.09
C ALA A 82 3.45 -0.32 4.55
N PRO A 83 2.21 0.05 4.19
CA PRO A 83 1.59 1.29 4.67
C PRO A 83 1.31 1.21 6.17
N MET A 84 1.71 2.23 6.93
CA MET A 84 1.53 2.28 8.38
C MET A 84 1.01 3.66 8.79
N ALA A 85 -0.24 3.72 9.25
CA ALA A 85 -0.83 4.95 9.76
C ALA A 85 -0.02 5.51 10.93
N GLY A 86 0.35 6.80 10.87
CA GLY A 86 1.17 7.49 11.84
C GLY A 86 2.69 7.31 11.67
N PHE A 87 3.15 6.51 10.71
CA PHE A 87 4.58 6.22 10.54
C PHE A 87 5.10 6.52 9.14
N THR A 88 4.43 6.01 8.10
CA THR A 88 4.96 6.07 6.72
C THR A 88 4.66 7.40 6.05
N ASN A 89 4.93 8.51 6.75
CA ASN A 89 4.76 9.88 6.26
C ASN A 89 5.83 10.27 5.23
N TYR A 90 5.74 11.48 4.67
CA TYR A 90 6.67 11.95 3.64
C TYR A 90 8.14 11.87 4.09
N ALA A 91 8.46 12.38 5.29
CA ALA A 91 9.82 12.39 5.82
C ALA A 91 10.39 10.97 5.98
N PHE A 92 9.59 10.04 6.52
CA PHE A 92 9.97 8.63 6.63
C PHE A 92 10.31 8.03 5.25
N ARG A 93 9.47 8.31 4.25
CA ARG A 93 9.70 7.80 2.89
C ARG A 93 10.97 8.38 2.27
N GLN A 94 11.31 9.65 2.53
CA GLN A 94 12.59 10.24 2.09
C GLN A 94 13.79 9.52 2.73
N ILE A 95 13.75 9.30 4.05
CA ILE A 95 14.79 8.55 4.75
C ILE A 95 14.95 7.16 4.12
N VAL A 96 13.87 6.42 3.89
CA VAL A 96 13.94 5.10 3.25
C VAL A 96 14.63 5.17 1.88
N ARG A 97 14.37 6.21 1.07
CA ARG A 97 15.05 6.40 -0.23
C ARG A 97 16.55 6.61 -0.06
N GLU A 98 16.98 7.38 0.94
CA GLU A 98 18.39 7.62 1.23
C GLU A 98 19.14 6.34 1.64
N PHE A 99 18.45 5.38 2.29
CA PHE A 99 19.01 4.09 2.71
C PHE A 99 18.95 2.99 1.64
N GLY A 100 18.72 3.34 0.37
CA GLY A 100 18.68 2.40 -0.76
C GLY A 100 17.26 2.06 -1.25
N GLY A 101 16.23 2.57 -0.57
CA GLY A 101 14.86 2.55 -1.05
C GLY A 101 14.14 1.19 -0.95
N ALA A 102 12.94 1.19 -1.53
CA ALA A 102 12.14 0.00 -1.79
C ALA A 102 11.63 0.12 -3.24
N GLY A 103 11.38 -1.00 -3.92
CA GLY A 103 10.86 -0.94 -5.29
C GLY A 103 9.44 -0.39 -5.38
N LEU A 104 8.70 -0.39 -4.27
CA LEU A 104 7.42 0.31 -4.13
C LEU A 104 7.26 0.83 -2.70
N GLN A 105 7.19 2.14 -2.55
CA GLN A 105 6.86 2.77 -1.27
C GLN A 105 5.36 3.04 -1.17
N ALA A 106 4.83 3.00 0.05
CA ALA A 106 3.43 3.28 0.32
C ALA A 106 3.30 4.42 1.34
N THR A 107 2.33 5.30 1.12
CA THR A 107 2.03 6.38 2.06
C THR A 107 1.50 5.87 3.40
N GLU A 108 1.18 6.78 4.31
CA GLU A 108 0.27 6.44 5.41
C GLU A 108 -1.07 5.95 4.85
N MET A 109 -1.72 5.06 5.60
CA MET A 109 -3.06 4.61 5.28
C MET A 109 -4.09 5.75 5.47
N VAL A 110 -4.95 5.95 4.47
CA VAL A 110 -5.96 7.02 4.47
C VAL A 110 -7.38 6.47 4.58
N SER A 111 -8.24 7.14 5.35
CA SER A 111 -9.70 6.88 5.33
C SER A 111 -10.29 7.58 4.11
N ALA A 112 -11.05 6.88 3.26
CA ALA A 112 -11.62 7.50 2.08
C ALA A 112 -12.68 8.56 2.46
N ARG A 113 -13.52 8.32 3.46
CA ARG A 113 -14.47 9.31 3.98
C ARG A 113 -13.78 10.51 4.59
N GLY A 114 -12.71 10.30 5.35
CA GLY A 114 -11.90 11.40 5.88
C GLY A 114 -11.28 12.24 4.76
N PHE A 115 -10.77 11.59 3.72
CA PHE A 115 -10.22 12.27 2.55
C PHE A 115 -11.28 13.07 1.80
N ALA A 116 -12.44 12.47 1.53
CA ALA A 116 -13.55 13.13 0.83
C ALA A 116 -14.10 14.33 1.63
N TRP A 117 -14.19 14.21 2.95
CA TRP A 117 -14.64 15.30 3.81
C TRP A 117 -13.65 16.48 3.79
N LEU A 118 -12.36 16.22 3.96
CA LEU A 118 -11.34 17.28 3.92
C LEU A 118 -11.32 17.99 2.58
N ASP A 119 -11.48 17.22 1.50
CA ASP A 119 -11.57 17.75 0.15
C ASP A 119 -12.75 18.69 -0.07
N GLU A 120 -13.93 18.34 0.48
CA GLU A 120 -15.14 19.16 0.38
C GLU A 120 -15.10 20.43 1.24
N HIS A 121 -14.28 20.45 2.30
CA HIS A 121 -14.27 21.53 3.29
C HIS A 121 -13.04 22.44 3.17
N GLU A 122 -12.22 22.29 2.10
CA GLU A 122 -10.99 23.05 1.84
C GLU A 122 -10.04 23.15 3.05
N ALA A 123 -10.16 22.23 4.00
CA ALA A 123 -9.21 22.10 5.08
C ALA A 123 -7.89 21.64 4.45
N GLU A 124 -6.77 22.20 4.92
CA GLU A 124 -5.42 21.88 4.44
C GLU A 124 -5.33 20.39 4.10
N HIS A 125 -4.89 20.09 2.86
CA HIS A 125 -4.73 18.71 2.39
C HIS A 125 -4.17 17.87 3.53
N PRO A 126 -4.79 16.71 3.86
CA PRO A 126 -4.41 15.97 5.05
C PRO A 126 -2.89 15.84 5.07
N ASP A 127 -2.23 16.22 6.16
CA ASP A 127 -0.77 16.13 6.35
C ASP A 127 -0.19 14.79 5.83
N ARG A 128 -1.03 13.75 5.88
CA ARG A 128 -0.78 12.38 5.40
C ARG A 128 -0.51 12.23 3.90
N LEU A 129 -0.95 13.18 3.08
CA LEU A 129 -0.74 13.20 1.62
C LEU A 129 0.11 14.39 1.16
N TRP A 130 0.66 15.14 2.11
CA TRP A 130 1.66 16.16 1.83
C TRP A 130 2.82 15.59 1.02
N GLY A 131 3.20 16.30 -0.06
CA GLY A 131 4.30 15.93 -0.95
C GLY A 131 4.03 14.77 -1.93
N VAL A 132 2.87 14.10 -1.84
CA VAL A 132 2.57 12.91 -2.68
C VAL A 132 2.58 13.21 -4.17
N ALA A 133 2.11 14.39 -4.59
CA ALA A 133 2.07 14.78 -6.00
C ALA A 133 3.47 14.82 -6.63
N ASP A 134 4.44 15.34 -5.88
CA ASP A 134 5.81 15.59 -6.35
C ASP A 134 6.79 14.46 -6.02
N GLU A 135 6.33 13.40 -5.35
CA GLU A 135 7.20 12.29 -4.94
C GLU A 135 7.65 11.40 -6.10
N PRO A 136 8.88 10.85 -6.00
CA PRO A 136 9.36 9.83 -6.93
C PRO A 136 8.43 8.63 -6.99
N ARG A 137 8.23 8.14 -8.22
CA ARG A 137 7.43 6.96 -8.54
C ARG A 137 8.35 5.73 -8.71
N PRO A 138 7.86 4.50 -8.45
CA PRO A 138 6.48 4.17 -8.14
C PRO A 138 6.08 4.45 -6.68
N LEU A 139 4.87 4.98 -6.50
CA LEU A 139 4.31 5.31 -5.18
C LEU A 139 2.89 4.75 -5.07
N ALA A 140 2.64 4.03 -3.96
CA ALA A 140 1.34 3.48 -3.61
C ALA A 140 0.64 4.34 -2.54
N VAL A 141 -0.69 4.41 -2.61
CA VAL A 141 -1.53 4.93 -1.53
C VAL A 141 -2.53 3.86 -1.14
N GLN A 142 -2.56 3.48 0.13
CA GLN A 142 -3.55 2.55 0.67
C GLN A 142 -4.71 3.31 1.30
N MET A 143 -5.93 2.99 0.88
CA MET A 143 -7.17 3.53 1.47
C MET A 143 -8.08 2.46 2.04
N TRP A 144 -9.00 2.87 2.91
CA TRP A 144 -10.06 2.02 3.44
C TRP A 144 -11.36 2.83 3.62
N ASP A 145 -12.50 2.16 3.39
CA ASP A 145 -13.85 2.64 3.70
C ASP A 145 -14.88 1.54 3.48
N ASN A 146 -16.06 1.65 4.08
CA ASN A 146 -17.15 0.70 3.85
C ASN A 146 -18.16 1.15 2.77
N ASP A 147 -18.00 2.36 2.22
CA ASP A 147 -18.84 2.86 1.12
C ASP A 147 -18.11 2.79 -0.25
N PRO A 148 -18.65 1.98 -1.19
CA PRO A 148 -18.16 1.92 -2.57
C PRO A 148 -18.06 3.26 -3.29
N ALA A 149 -19.06 4.12 -3.14
CA ALA A 149 -19.09 5.38 -3.86
C ALA A 149 -17.97 6.31 -3.38
N THR A 150 -17.74 6.37 -2.07
CA THR A 150 -16.64 7.11 -1.46
C THR A 150 -15.28 6.57 -1.92
N LEU A 151 -15.06 5.25 -1.86
CA LEU A 151 -13.82 4.63 -2.38
C LEU A 151 -13.58 4.96 -3.86
N ALA A 152 -14.65 4.93 -4.66
CA ALA A 152 -14.60 5.30 -6.07
C ALA A 152 -14.11 6.74 -6.24
N LYS A 153 -14.78 7.69 -5.59
CA LYS A 153 -14.49 9.12 -5.66
C LYS A 153 -13.03 9.40 -5.27
N VAL A 154 -12.60 8.88 -4.13
CA VAL A 154 -11.24 9.11 -3.62
C VAL A 154 -10.19 8.47 -4.52
N GLY A 155 -10.38 7.22 -4.94
CA GLY A 155 -9.42 6.59 -5.84
C GLY A 155 -9.29 7.31 -7.19
N ALA A 156 -10.32 8.05 -7.63
CA ALA A 156 -10.31 8.70 -8.93
C ALA A 156 -9.40 9.92 -8.84
N ARG A 157 -9.52 10.65 -7.74
CA ARG A 157 -8.62 11.73 -7.35
C ARG A 157 -7.18 11.26 -7.18
N LEU A 158 -6.94 10.15 -6.49
CA LEU A 158 -5.58 9.59 -6.34
C LEU A 158 -4.95 9.25 -7.70
N ALA A 159 -5.72 8.66 -8.61
CA ALA A 159 -5.24 8.23 -9.93
C ALA A 159 -5.07 9.41 -10.91
N ASN A 160 -6.02 10.34 -10.95
CA ASN A 160 -6.06 11.40 -11.97
C ASN A 160 -5.30 12.65 -11.52
N ASP A 161 -5.47 13.05 -10.27
CA ASP A 161 -4.97 14.33 -9.77
C ASP A 161 -3.58 14.14 -9.13
N LEU A 162 -3.46 13.16 -8.22
CA LEU A 162 -2.18 12.84 -7.56
C LEU A 162 -1.31 11.85 -8.33
N LYS A 163 -1.84 11.25 -9.40
CA LYS A 163 -1.14 10.35 -10.33
C LYS A 163 -0.36 9.23 -9.64
N VAL A 164 -0.94 8.63 -8.59
CA VAL A 164 -0.33 7.50 -7.88
C VAL A 164 -0.16 6.29 -8.79
N SER A 165 0.93 5.55 -8.60
CA SER A 165 1.23 4.37 -9.43
C SER A 165 0.32 3.21 -9.06
N VAL A 166 0.05 3.07 -7.76
CA VAL A 166 -0.82 2.03 -7.22
C VAL A 166 -1.81 2.63 -6.22
N VAL A 167 -3.08 2.30 -6.38
CA VAL A 167 -4.13 2.52 -5.38
C VAL A 167 -4.39 1.17 -4.72
N ASP A 168 -4.07 1.05 -3.44
CA ASP A 168 -4.32 -0.16 -2.67
C ASP A 168 -5.58 0.02 -1.80
N ILE A 169 -6.41 -1.02 -1.72
CA ILE A 169 -7.60 -1.03 -0.88
C ILE A 169 -7.38 -2.03 0.25
N ASN A 170 -7.37 -1.54 1.49
CA ASN A 170 -7.19 -2.36 2.67
C ASN A 170 -8.49 -3.12 2.97
N PHE A 171 -8.45 -4.46 2.84
CA PHE A 171 -9.52 -5.36 3.30
C PHE A 171 -9.16 -6.15 4.57
N GLY A 172 -8.11 -5.75 5.29
CA GLY A 172 -7.53 -6.51 6.39
C GLY A 172 -7.93 -6.08 7.80
N CYS A 173 -8.46 -4.87 7.99
CA CYS A 173 -8.86 -4.38 9.32
C CYS A 173 -10.29 -4.83 9.68
N PRO A 174 -10.49 -5.50 10.83
CA PRO A 174 -11.80 -5.97 11.31
C PRO A 174 -12.67 -4.83 11.82
#